data_AF-A0A3P6ESX7-F1
#
_entry.id   AF-A0A3P6ESX7-F1
#
_cell.length_a   1.000
_cell.length_b   1.000
_cell.length_c   1.000
_cell.angle_alpha   90.00
_cell.angle_beta   90.00
_cell.angle_gamma   90.00
#
_symmetry.space_group_name_H-M   'P 1'
#
loop_
_entity.id
_entity.type
_entity.pdbx_description
1 polymer ?
#
loop_
_entity_poly.entity_id
_entity_poly.type
_entity_poly.pdbx_seq_one_letter_code
_entity_poly.pdbx_strand_id
1 'polypeptide(L)'
;MASWSKVVWFAKGVPRFVFITWLAVRDRLFTGTRMAQWGVVQSCLFCGEPNESRDHLFFACPYTFTVWLAVVGDLLLAEADPDW
;
A
#
# COMPACT_ATOMS: atom_id res chain seq x y z
N MET A 1 16.81 -15.07 7.02
CA MET A 1 15.86 -14.49 6.04
C MET A 1 14.88 -13.61 6.79
N ALA A 2 14.62 -12.39 6.32
CA ALA A 2 13.61 -11.54 6.94
C ALA A 2 12.21 -12.17 6.80
N SER A 3 11.35 -11.99 7.79
CA SER A 3 10.01 -12.61 7.87
C SER A 3 9.12 -12.30 6.67
N TRP A 4 9.26 -11.10 6.08
CA TRP A 4 8.49 -10.67 4.90
C TRP A 4 8.84 -11.41 3.59
N SER A 5 10.00 -12.06 3.52
CA SER A 5 10.53 -12.60 2.26
C SER A 5 9.62 -13.65 1.62
N LYS A 6 8.96 -14.50 2.41
CA LYS A 6 8.04 -15.53 1.92
C LYS A 6 6.73 -14.95 1.39
N VAL A 7 6.31 -13.79 1.88
CA VAL A 7 5.11 -13.08 1.42
C VAL A 7 5.36 -12.46 0.05
N VAL A 8 6.55 -11.89 -0.15
CA VAL A 8 6.93 -11.23 -1.40
C VAL A 8 7.33 -12.24 -2.48
N TRP A 9 8.17 -13.22 -2.13
CA TRP A 9 8.80 -14.13 -3.09
C TRP A 9 8.17 -15.52 -3.02
N PHE A 10 7.05 -15.72 -3.73
CA PHE A 10 6.39 -17.02 -3.87
C PHE A 10 6.25 -17.44 -5.33
N ALA A 11 6.23 -18.75 -5.59
CA ALA A 11 6.38 -19.32 -6.94
C ALA A 11 5.27 -18.90 -7.94
N LYS A 12 4.09 -18.52 -7.46
CA LYS A 12 2.95 -18.08 -8.28
C LYS A 12 2.81 -16.56 -8.34
N GLY A 13 3.79 -15.81 -7.83
CA GLY A 13 3.75 -14.36 -7.80
C GLY A 13 3.94 -13.77 -9.20
N VAL A 14 3.03 -12.88 -9.61
CA VAL A 14 3.21 -12.11 -10.85
C VAL A 14 4.38 -11.13 -10.64
N PRO A 15 5.42 -11.13 -11.50
CA PRO A 15 6.64 -10.38 -11.27
C PRO A 15 6.43 -8.88 -10.96
N ARG A 16 5.47 -8.25 -11.65
CA ARG A 16 5.12 -6.84 -11.42
C ARG A 16 4.63 -6.59 -9.99
N PHE A 17 3.71 -7.41 -9.49
CA PHE A 17 3.16 -7.24 -8.15
C PHE A 17 4.19 -7.53 -7.09
N VAL A 18 4.98 -8.60 -7.28
CA VAL A 18 6.09 -8.96 -6.39
C VAL A 18 7.09 -7.79 -6.25
N PHE A 19 7.46 -7.16 -7.35
CA PHE A 19 8.37 -6.01 -7.34
C PHE A 19 7.78 -4.80 -6.61
N ILE A 20 6.50 -4.47 -6.84
CA ILE A 20 5.81 -3.37 -6.17
C ILE A 20 5.68 -3.65 -4.67
N THR A 21 5.27 -4.85 -4.26
CA THR A 21 5.16 -5.25 -2.86
C THR A 21 6.53 -5.21 -2.17
N TRP A 22 7.60 -5.65 -2.85
CA TRP A 22 8.95 -5.53 -2.34
C TRP A 22 9.36 -4.07 -2.08
N LEU A 23 9.03 -3.15 -2.99
CA LEU A 23 9.26 -1.72 -2.78
C LEU A 23 8.45 -1.19 -1.59
N ALA A 24 7.19 -1.59 -1.46
CA ALA A 24 6.31 -1.20 -0.36
C ALA A 24 6.87 -1.63 1.00
N VAL A 25 7.25 -2.91 1.13
CA VAL A 25 7.84 -3.47 2.37
C VAL A 25 9.10 -2.73 2.78
N ARG A 26 9.88 -2.24 1.81
CA ARG A 26 11.11 -1.50 2.05
C ARG A 26 10.94 0.02 2.20
N ASP A 27 9.71 0.51 2.12
CA ASP A 27 9.39 1.95 2.09
C ASP A 27 10.13 2.70 0.97
N ARG A 28 10.13 2.10 -0.23
CA ARG A 28 10.83 2.59 -1.42
C ARG A 28 9.89 2.98 -2.57
N LEU A 29 8.59 3.07 -2.30
CA LEU A 29 7.63 3.59 -3.28
C LEU A 29 7.80 5.09 -3.45
N PHE A 30 7.49 5.59 -4.65
CA PHE A 30 7.45 7.02 -4.94
C PHE A 30 6.18 7.64 -4.36
N THR A 31 6.18 7.79 -3.04
CA THR A 31 5.12 8.51 -2.32
C THR A 31 5.50 9.97 -2.15
N GLY A 32 4.50 10.83 -1.89
CA GLY A 32 4.70 12.25 -1.61
C GLY A 32 5.81 12.53 -0.57
N THR A 33 5.86 11.77 0.54
CA THR A 33 6.90 11.92 1.57
C THR A 33 8.32 11.70 1.02
N ARG A 34 8.50 10.75 0.10
CA ARG A 34 9.81 10.43 -0.48
C ARG A 34 10.18 11.38 -1.60
N MET A 35 9.20 11.79 -2.42
CA MET A 35 9.39 12.77 -3.49
C MET A 35 9.72 14.17 -2.93
N ALA A 36 9.24 14.49 -1.74
CA ALA A 36 9.60 15.72 -1.04
C ALA A 36 11.11 15.86 -0.81
N GLN A 37 11.85 14.75 -0.66
CA GLN A 37 13.32 14.76 -0.55
C GLN A 37 14.01 15.27 -1.83
N TRP A 38 13.30 15.25 -2.96
CA TRP A 38 13.74 15.77 -4.25
C TRP A 38 13.10 17.12 -4.60
N GLY A 39 12.45 17.77 -3.62
CA GLY A 39 11.79 19.06 -3.80
C GLY A 39 10.43 18.97 -4.51
N VAL A 40 9.88 17.76 -4.70
CA VAL A 40 8.58 17.56 -5.34
C VAL A 40 7.54 17.26 -4.26
N VAL A 41 6.67 18.23 -3.98
CA VAL A 41 5.56 18.09 -3.03
C VAL A 41 4.34 17.56 -3.77
N GLN A 42 3.81 16.41 -3.34
CA GLN A 42 2.62 15.79 -3.89
C GLN A 42 1.70 15.38 -2.76
N SER A 43 0.43 15.77 -2.86
CA SER A 43 -0.63 15.25 -2.01
C SER A 43 -1.13 13.90 -2.54
N CYS A 44 -1.83 13.16 -1.67
CA CYS A 44 -2.48 11.92 -2.06
C CYS A 44 -3.48 12.19 -3.19
N LEU A 45 -3.26 11.56 -4.34
CA LEU A 45 -4.11 11.76 -5.52
C LEU A 45 -5.56 11.31 -5.31
N PHE A 46 -5.80 10.42 -4.34
CA PHE A 46 -7.10 9.82 -4.11
C PHE A 46 -7.98 10.60 -3.13
N CYS A 47 -7.39 11.16 -2.07
CA CYS A 47 -8.16 11.86 -1.02
C CYS A 47 -7.68 13.29 -0.74
N GLY A 48 -6.64 13.76 -1.42
CA GLY A 48 -6.12 15.12 -1.29
C GLY A 48 -5.28 15.38 -0.03
N GLU A 49 -5.02 14.37 0.80
CA GLU A 49 -4.22 14.52 2.02
C GLU A 49 -2.79 15.00 1.66
N PRO A 50 -2.27 16.09 2.24
CA PRO A 50 -0.98 16.66 1.87
C PRO A 50 0.21 15.72 2.12
N ASN A 51 0.12 14.83 3.10
CA ASN A 51 1.19 13.89 3.43
C ASN A 51 0.87 12.48 2.93
N GLU A 52 1.14 12.25 1.64
CA GLU A 52 1.08 10.90 1.09
C GLU A 52 2.31 10.09 1.52
N SER A 53 2.13 9.23 2.51
CA SER A 53 3.10 8.19 2.91
C SER A 53 2.66 6.82 2.40
N ARG A 54 3.53 5.80 2.49
CA ARG A 54 3.15 4.41 2.21
C ARG A 54 1.95 3.99 3.07
N ASP A 55 2.02 4.28 4.36
CA ASP A 55 0.98 3.87 5.30
C ASP A 55 -0.31 4.63 5.03
N HIS A 56 -0.24 5.91 4.67
CA HIS A 56 -1.43 6.60 4.20
C HIS A 56 -2.00 5.94 2.93
N LEU A 57 -1.17 5.72 1.91
CA LEU A 57 -1.61 5.17 0.62
C LEU A 57 -2.29 3.81 0.76
N PHE A 58 -1.72 2.87 1.52
CA PHE A 58 -2.28 1.52 1.64
C PHE A 58 -3.30 1.38 2.75
N PHE A 59 -3.21 2.17 3.81
CA PHE A 59 -3.91 1.90 5.05
C PHE A 59 -4.83 3.08 5.40
N ALA A 60 -4.32 4.30 5.54
CA ALA A 60 -5.15 5.41 6.06
C ALA A 60 -5.97 6.19 5.01
N CYS A 61 -5.76 5.96 3.71
CA CYS A 61 -6.45 6.71 2.66
C CYS A 61 -7.90 6.20 2.53
N PRO A 62 -8.92 7.06 2.67
CA PRO A 62 -10.32 6.64 2.59
C PRO A 62 -10.67 5.92 1.29
N TYR A 63 -10.05 6.30 0.17
CA TYR A 63 -10.27 5.65 -1.11
C TYR A 63 -9.74 4.22 -1.12
N THR A 64 -8.47 4.01 -0.76
CA THR A 64 -7.87 2.66 -0.78
C THR A 64 -8.47 1.78 0.31
N PHE A 65 -8.97 2.39 1.39
CA PHE A 65 -9.78 1.71 2.39
C PHE A 65 -11.02 1.05 1.78
N THR A 66 -11.76 1.74 0.91
CA THR A 66 -12.91 1.12 0.21
C THR A 66 -12.51 -0.08 -0.65
N VAL A 67 -11.32 -0.03 -1.26
CA VAL A 67 -10.78 -1.15 -2.03
C VAL A 67 -10.47 -2.33 -1.11
N TRP A 68 -9.88 -2.08 0.06
CA TRP A 68 -9.65 -3.13 1.04
C TRP A 68 -10.93 -3.78 1.54
N LEU A 69 -11.96 -3.00 1.86
CA LEU A 69 -13.26 -3.54 2.28
C LEU A 69 -13.85 -4.48 1.22
N ALA A 70 -13.78 -4.09 -0.06
CA ALA A 70 -14.27 -4.93 -1.16
C ALA A 70 -13.44 -6.22 -1.29
N VAL A 71 -12.11 -6.11 -1.32
CA VAL A 71 -11.21 -7.26 -1.48
C VAL A 71 -11.31 -8.23 -0.30
N VAL A 72 -11.38 -7.71 0.94
CA VAL A 72 -11.54 -8.53 2.15
C VAL A 72 -12.90 -9.18 2.19
N GLY A 73 -13.98 -8.45 1.88
CA GLY A 73 -15.32 -9.01 1.81
C GLY A 73 -15.40 -10.17 0.82
N ASP A 74 -14.79 -10.00 -0.36
CA ASP A 74 -14.76 -11.02 -1.41
C ASP A 74 -13.88 -12.23 -1.05
N LEU A 75 -12.69 -12.00 -0.46
CA LEU A 75 -11.73 -13.07 -0.18
C LEU A 75 -12.00 -13.82 1.12
N LEU A 76 -12.48 -13.13 2.15
CA LEU A 76 -12.61 -13.66 3.51
C LEU A 76 -14.07 -13.96 3.89
N LEU A 77 -15.06 -13.58 3.08
CA LEU A 77 -16.50 -13.74 3.39
C LEU A 77 -16.88 -13.22 4.79
N ALA A 78 -16.07 -12.31 5.32
CA ALA A 78 -16.18 -11.75 6.66
C ALA A 78 -16.38 -10.25 6.53
N GLU A 79 -17.22 -9.69 7.40
CA GLU A 79 -17.33 -8.24 7.53
C GLU A 79 -15.95 -7.69 7.92
N ALA A 80 -15.41 -6.83 7.07
CA ALA A 80 -14.14 -6.18 7.34
C ALA A 80 -14.33 -5.21 8.51
N ASP A 81 -13.60 -5.45 9.61
CA ASP A 81 -13.53 -4.53 10.74
C ASP A 81 -12.84 -3.24 10.29
N PRO A 82 -13.51 -2.08 10.35
CA PRO A 82 -12.94 -0.84 9.86
C PRO A 82 -11.85 -0.25 10.78
N ASP A 83 -11.65 -0.78 11.99
CA ASP A 83 -10.77 -0.19 13.01
C ASP A 83 -9.35 -0.84 13.07
N TRP A 84 -8.83 -1.38 11.97
CA TRP A 84 -7.52 -2.05 11.92
C TRP A 84 -6.31 -1.10 12.06
#